data_AF-A0A6N8XK15-F1
#
_entry.id   AF-A0A6N8XK15-F1
#
_cell.length_a   1.000
_cell.length_b   1.000
_cell.length_c   1.000
_cell.angle_alpha   90.00
_cell.angle_beta   90.00
_cell.angle_gamma   90.00
#
_symmetry.space_group_name_H-M   'P 1'
#
loop_
_entity.id
_entity.type
_entity.pdbx_description
1 polymer ?
#
loop_
_entity_poly.entity_id
_entity_poly.type
_entity_poly.pdbx_seq_one_letter_code
_entity_poly.pdbx_strand_id
1 'polypeptide(L)'
;MPVFDTEPPRRNHPIGFRVQGQLGWLDNDYKLIYYRDYDKAMVDGVWDKEVFDSLTQEWELYNLVEDPSEQDNLMEREPEVAARMRAELTAWSESVDRSSEGADYPQGKVLPSGRTEAE
;
A
#
# COMPACT_ATOMS: atom_id res chain seq x y z
N MET A 1 -4.11 2.65 -29.07
CA MET A 1 -4.00 3.23 -27.72
C MET A 1 -4.22 2.03 -26.79
N PRO A 2 -3.16 1.33 -26.36
CA PRO A 2 -3.22 -0.13 -26.22
C PRO A 2 -4.21 -0.68 -25.17
N VAL A 3 -4.53 0.09 -24.13
CA VAL A 3 -5.38 -0.36 -23.02
C VAL A 3 -6.89 -0.18 -23.31
N PHE A 4 -7.26 0.66 -24.27
CA PHE A 4 -8.67 0.91 -24.58
C PHE A 4 -9.26 -0.10 -25.57
N ASP A 5 -8.41 -0.81 -26.30
CA ASP A 5 -8.80 -1.73 -27.36
C ASP A 5 -8.73 -3.21 -26.92
N THR A 6 -7.87 -3.53 -25.95
CA THR A 6 -7.61 -4.89 -25.46
C THR A 6 -7.18 -4.90 -24.00
N GLU A 7 -7.48 -5.98 -23.28
CA GLU A 7 -6.97 -6.23 -21.94
C GLU A 7 -5.42 -6.17 -21.94
N PRO A 8 -4.79 -5.37 -21.06
CA PRO A 8 -3.34 -5.31 -20.97
C PRO A 8 -2.76 -6.63 -20.43
N PRO A 9 -1.50 -6.96 -20.78
CA PRO A 9 -0.82 -8.10 -20.19
C PRO A 9 -0.62 -7.89 -18.67
N ARG A 10 -0.38 -9.00 -17.97
CA ARG A 10 0.05 -8.98 -16.55
C ARG A 10 1.24 -8.06 -16.36
N ARG A 11 1.29 -7.39 -15.21
CA ARG A 11 2.34 -6.42 -14.91
C ARG A 11 3.62 -7.15 -14.55
N ASN A 12 4.74 -6.64 -15.07
CA ASN A 12 6.08 -7.10 -14.67
C ASN A 12 6.52 -6.54 -13.31
N HIS A 13 5.83 -5.51 -12.81
CA HIS A 13 6.13 -4.88 -11.52
C HIS A 13 4.82 -4.62 -10.75
N PRO A 14 4.80 -4.89 -9.43
CA PRO A 14 3.65 -4.59 -8.58
C PRO A 14 3.37 -3.09 -8.46
N ILE A 15 2.26 -2.74 -7.81
CA ILE A 15 1.86 -1.37 -7.50
C ILE A 15 1.84 -1.21 -5.99
N GLY A 16 2.63 -0.26 -5.48
CA GLY A 16 2.64 0.08 -4.06
C GLY A 16 1.76 1.27 -3.72
N PHE A 17 1.15 1.23 -2.53
CA PHE A 17 0.32 2.29 -1.95
C PHE A 17 0.82 2.60 -0.53
N ARG A 18 0.85 3.89 -0.15
CA ARG A 18 1.17 4.35 1.21
C ARG A 18 0.23 5.47 1.61
N VAL A 19 -0.41 5.36 2.78
CA VAL A 19 -1.23 6.44 3.35
C VAL A 19 -1.14 6.42 4.87
N GLN A 20 -0.64 7.49 5.47
CA GLN A 20 -0.54 7.64 6.94
C GLN A 20 0.04 6.40 7.67
N GLY A 21 1.10 5.81 7.13
CA GLY A 21 1.76 4.62 7.68
C GLY A 21 1.12 3.28 7.32
N GLN A 22 -0.06 3.28 6.69
CA GLN A 22 -0.69 2.09 6.12
C GLN A 22 -0.09 1.83 4.73
N LEU A 23 0.08 0.55 4.40
CA LEU A 23 0.76 0.10 3.19
C LEU A 23 -0.11 -0.86 2.38
N GLY A 24 0.04 -0.83 1.06
CA GLY A 24 -0.56 -1.80 0.15
C GLY A 24 0.42 -2.22 -0.94
N TRP A 25 0.38 -3.48 -1.32
CA TRP A 25 1.17 -4.06 -2.40
C TRP A 25 0.27 -4.91 -3.28
N LEU A 26 0.04 -4.47 -4.51
CA LEU A 26 -0.77 -5.18 -5.49
C LEU A 26 0.13 -5.80 -6.56
N ASP A 27 0.27 -7.12 -6.52
CA ASP A 27 0.99 -7.90 -7.51
C ASP A 27 0.02 -8.78 -8.29
N ASN A 28 -0.50 -8.20 -9.37
CA ASN A 28 -1.51 -8.82 -10.23
C ASN A 28 -2.73 -9.29 -9.40
N ASP A 29 -2.90 -10.60 -9.22
CA ASP A 29 -4.07 -11.16 -8.55
C ASP A 29 -4.00 -11.01 -7.03
N TYR A 30 -2.79 -10.88 -6.47
CA TYR A 30 -2.60 -10.82 -5.03
C TYR A 30 -2.46 -9.39 -4.53
N LYS A 31 -3.09 -9.10 -3.40
CA LYS A 31 -2.94 -7.85 -2.66
C LYS A 31 -2.56 -8.13 -1.22
N LEU A 32 -1.45 -7.54 -0.79
CA LEU A 32 -1.00 -7.53 0.60
C LEU A 32 -1.24 -6.14 1.18
N ILE A 33 -1.88 -6.06 2.34
CA ILE A 33 -2.10 -4.80 3.07
C ILE A 33 -1.52 -4.87 4.48
N TYR A 34 -1.05 -3.73 4.97
CA TYR A 34 -0.66 -3.50 6.35
C TYR A 34 -1.39 -2.27 6.88
N TYR A 35 -2.43 -2.47 7.67
CA TYR A 35 -3.41 -1.43 7.95
C TYR A 35 -3.95 -1.54 9.38
N ARG A 36 -4.58 -0.46 9.85
CA ARG A 36 -5.35 -0.47 11.10
C ARG A 36 -6.81 -0.64 10.74
N ASP A 37 -7.49 -1.57 11.38
CA ASP A 37 -8.91 -1.81 11.14
C ASP A 37 -9.73 -0.59 11.56
N TYR A 38 -10.31 0.10 10.58
CA TYR A 38 -11.05 1.33 10.78
C TYR A 38 -12.33 1.10 11.60
N ASP A 39 -12.98 -0.05 11.42
CA ASP A 39 -14.25 -0.35 12.06
C ASP A 39 -14.06 -0.60 13.56
N LYS A 40 -12.89 -1.11 13.97
CA LYS A 40 -12.51 -1.25 15.39
C LYS A 40 -12.39 0.10 16.13
N ALA A 41 -12.37 1.23 15.41
CA ALA A 41 -12.31 2.57 15.99
C ALA A 41 -13.70 3.22 16.23
N MET A 42 -14.79 2.51 15.97
CA MET A 42 -16.15 3.00 16.24
C MET A 42 -16.52 2.79 17.71
N VAL A 43 -16.76 3.88 18.45
CA VAL A 43 -17.22 3.86 19.84
C VAL A 43 -18.59 4.53 19.92
N ASP A 44 -19.59 3.80 20.40
CA ASP A 44 -20.98 4.27 20.50
C ASP A 44 -21.53 4.88 19.19
N GLY A 45 -21.10 4.33 18.04
CA GLY A 45 -21.53 4.77 16.71
C GLY A 45 -20.80 6.00 16.16
N VAL A 46 -19.76 6.50 16.85
CA VAL A 46 -18.92 7.62 16.40
C VAL A 46 -17.50 7.11 16.21
N TRP A 47 -16.85 7.52 15.12
CA TRP A 47 -15.45 7.20 14.88
C TRP A 47 -14.54 7.97 15.84
N ASP A 48 -13.66 7.27 16.54
CA ASP A 48 -12.73 7.84 17.51
C ASP A 48 -11.27 7.74 17.02
N LYS A 49 -10.63 8.89 16.87
CA LYS A 49 -9.24 8.98 16.39
C LYS A 49 -8.24 8.39 17.37
N GLU A 50 -8.41 8.59 18.67
CA GLU A 50 -7.47 8.11 19.68
C GLU A 50 -7.52 6.59 19.74
N VAL A 51 -8.72 6.01 19.62
CA VAL A 51 -8.88 4.57 19.46
C VAL A 51 -8.19 4.11 18.19
N PHE A 52 -8.47 4.72 17.04
CA PHE A 52 -7.83 4.35 15.77
C PHE A 52 -6.30 4.37 15.84
N ASP A 53 -5.71 5.44 16.38
CA ASP A 53 -4.25 5.57 16.50
C ASP A 53 -3.65 4.54 17.47
N SER A 54 -4.44 4.08 18.45
CA SER A 54 -4.04 3.02 19.39
C SER A 54 -4.09 1.61 18.80
N LEU A 55 -4.78 1.41 17.66
CA LEU A 55 -4.89 0.10 17.04
C LEU A 55 -3.54 -0.36 16.49
N THR A 56 -3.27 -1.65 16.70
CA THR A 56 -2.12 -2.31 16.09
C THR A 56 -2.42 -2.53 14.61
N GLN A 57 -1.42 -2.29 13.77
CA GLN A 57 -1.53 -2.61 12.36
C GLN A 57 -1.41 -4.12 12.15
N GLU A 58 -2.24 -4.65 11.28
CA GLU A 58 -2.34 -6.07 10.96
C GLU A 58 -1.97 -6.29 9.50
N TRP A 59 -1.43 -7.47 9.20
CA TRP A 59 -1.15 -7.88 7.83
C TRP A 59 -2.28 -8.75 7.32
N GLU A 60 -2.73 -8.48 6.10
CA GLU A 60 -3.70 -9.32 5.41
C GLU A 60 -3.30 -9.52 3.95
N LEU A 61 -3.57 -10.71 3.43
CA LEU A 61 -3.27 -11.12 2.06
C LEU A 61 -4.56 -11.61 1.41
N TYR A 62 -4.86 -11.13 0.21
CA TYR A 62 -6.04 -11.55 -0.56
C TYR A 62 -5.65 -11.90 -1.99
N ASN A 63 -6.41 -12.82 -2.58
CA ASN A 63 -6.44 -13.04 -4.01
C ASN A 63 -7.69 -12.35 -4.56
N LEU A 64 -7.52 -11.23 -5.26
CA LEU A 64 -8.61 -10.38 -5.76
C LEU A 64 -9.41 -11.01 -6.92
N VAL A 65 -8.89 -12.06 -7.55
CA VAL A 65 -9.63 -12.81 -8.58
C VAL A 65 -10.64 -13.75 -7.93
N GLU A 66 -10.23 -14.42 -6.85
CA GLU A 66 -11.07 -15.38 -6.11
C GLU A 66 -11.95 -14.69 -5.06
N ASP A 67 -11.45 -13.62 -4.45
CA ASP A 67 -12.11 -12.82 -3.43
C ASP A 67 -11.96 -11.31 -3.73
N PRO A 68 -12.76 -10.78 -4.69
CA PRO A 68 -12.77 -9.36 -5.00
C PRO A 68 -13.23 -8.45 -3.84
N SER A 69 -13.87 -9.04 -2.82
CA SER A 69 -14.41 -8.34 -1.65
C SER A 69 -13.46 -8.31 -0.45
N GLU A 70 -12.29 -8.95 -0.55
CA GLU A 70 -11.27 -8.95 0.51
C GLU A 70 -11.78 -9.49 1.86
N GLN A 71 -12.56 -10.57 1.82
CA GLN A 71 -13.16 -11.22 2.99
C GLN A 71 -12.34 -12.39 3.54
N ASP A 72 -11.52 -13.03 2.71
CA ASP A 72 -10.86 -14.29 3.03
C ASP A 72 -9.35 -14.12 3.13
N ASN A 73 -8.88 -13.80 4.33
CA ASN A 73 -7.46 -13.55 4.60
C ASN A 73 -6.61 -14.82 4.40
N LEU A 74 -5.63 -14.75 3.49
CA LEU A 74 -4.75 -15.84 3.08
C LEU A 74 -3.42 -15.89 3.83
N MET A 75 -3.17 -15.01 4.79
CA MET A 75 -1.86 -14.89 5.48
C MET A 75 -1.31 -16.22 6.02
N GLU A 76 -2.17 -17.07 6.58
CA GLU A 76 -1.77 -18.37 7.13
C GLU A 76 -1.76 -19.49 6.09
N ARG A 77 -2.58 -19.36 5.03
CA ARG A 77 -2.72 -20.38 3.97
C ARG A 77 -1.67 -20.25 2.88
N GLU A 78 -1.17 -19.02 2.64
CA GLU A 78 -0.15 -18.72 1.64
C GLU A 78 1.04 -17.94 2.23
N PRO A 79 1.76 -18.51 3.22
CA PRO A 79 2.81 -17.81 3.95
C PRO A 79 4.01 -17.44 3.05
N GLU A 80 4.29 -18.21 2.00
CA GLU A 80 5.38 -17.93 1.06
C GLU A 80 5.09 -16.69 0.20
N VAL A 81 3.85 -16.54 -0.28
CA VAL A 81 3.40 -15.37 -1.04
C VAL A 81 3.43 -14.14 -0.13
N ALA A 82 2.92 -14.25 1.09
CA ALA A 82 2.96 -13.18 2.07
C ALA A 82 4.41 -12.74 2.38
N ALA A 83 5.33 -13.68 2.61
CA ALA A 83 6.72 -13.38 2.90
C ALA A 83 7.41 -12.66 1.73
N ARG A 84 7.21 -13.14 0.50
CA ARG A 84 7.73 -12.49 -0.71
C ARG A 84 7.20 -11.07 -0.84
N MET A 85 5.88 -10.89 -0.78
CA MET A 85 5.26 -9.57 -0.96
C MET A 85 5.63 -8.59 0.17
N ARG A 86 5.84 -9.05 1.41
CA ARG A 86 6.37 -8.22 2.50
C ARG A 86 7.78 -7.71 2.20
N ALA A 87 8.65 -8.57 1.69
CA ALA A 87 10.01 -8.20 1.33
C ALA A 87 10.03 -7.18 0.17
N GLU A 88 9.23 -7.44 -0.87
CA GLU A 88 9.08 -6.53 -2.01
C GLU A 88 8.51 -5.16 -1.60
N LEU A 89 7.45 -5.15 -0.79
CA LEU A 89 6.83 -3.93 -0.27
C LEU A 89 7.79 -3.12 0.60
N THR A 90 8.57 -3.79 1.46
CA THR A 90 9.60 -3.13 2.27
C THR A 90 10.63 -2.45 1.39
N ALA A 91 11.21 -3.18 0.44
CA ALA A 91 12.22 -2.66 -0.47
C ALA A 91 11.68 -1.49 -1.32
N TRP A 92 10.43 -1.59 -1.78
CA TRP A 92 9.79 -0.51 -2.50
C TRP A 92 9.54 0.71 -1.60
N SER A 93 9.06 0.53 -0.37
CA SER A 93 8.82 1.64 0.56
C SER A 93 10.11 2.40 0.88
N GLU A 94 11.21 1.68 1.12
CA GLU A 94 12.54 2.29 1.31
C GLU A 94 13.00 3.06 0.07
N SER A 95 12.69 2.58 -1.14
CA SER A 95 12.99 3.31 -2.37
C SER A 95 12.20 4.62 -2.48
N VAL A 96 10.94 4.61 -2.04
CA VAL A 96 10.11 5.83 -2.01
C VAL A 96 10.66 6.83 -1.00
N ASP A 97 11.13 6.37 0.16
CA ASP A 97 11.73 7.23 1.19
C ASP A 97 13.01 7.92 0.64
N ARG A 98 13.91 7.16 0.02
CA ARG A 98 15.11 7.72 -0.64
C ARG A 98 14.76 8.77 -1.70
N SER A 99 13.76 8.48 -2.53
CA SER A 99 13.27 9.43 -3.53
C SER A 99 12.70 10.69 -2.88
N SER A 100 11.92 10.55 -1.81
CA SER A 100 11.35 11.69 -1.08
C SER A 100 12.42 12.57 -0.43
N GLU A 101 13.53 11.98 0.02
CA GLU A 101 14.68 12.70 0.59
C GLU A 101 15.58 13.32 -0.48
N GLY A 102 15.35 13.01 -1.76
CA GLY A 102 16.13 13.52 -2.87
C GLY A 102 17.37 12.70 -3.21
N ALA A 103 17.59 11.57 -2.54
CA ALA A 103 18.78 10.74 -2.69
C ALA A 103 18.89 10.05 -4.06
N ASP A 104 17.75 9.81 -4.72
CA ASP A 104 17.72 9.22 -6.07
C ASP A 104 17.92 10.26 -7.19
N TYR A 105 18.08 11.55 -6.86
CA TYR A 105 18.23 12.64 -7.82
C TYR A 105 19.67 13.19 -7.81
N PRO A 106 20.24 13.60 -8.97
CA PRO A 106 21.59 14.15 -9.04
C PRO A 106 21.83 15.36 -8.13
N GLN A 107 20.78 16.12 -7.82
CA GLN A 107 20.84 17.29 -6.95
C GLN A 107 20.88 16.94 -5.46
N GLY A 108 20.62 15.68 -5.09
CA GLY A 108 20.59 15.20 -3.70
C GLY A 108 19.47 15.83 -2.85
N LYS A 109 18.45 16.42 -3.47
CA LYS A 109 17.33 17.10 -2.82
C LYS A 109 16.11 17.14 -3.72
N VAL A 110 14.93 17.17 -3.11
CA VAL A 110 13.66 17.48 -3.79
C VAL A 110 13.30 18.95 -3.61
N LEU A 111 12.45 19.46 -4.51
CA LEU A 111 11.82 20.76 -4.33
C LEU A 111 10.85 20.71 -3.14
N PRO A 112 10.65 21.82 -2.40
CA PRO A 112 9.67 21.86 -1.32
C PRO A 112 8.27 21.50 -1.84
N SER A 113 7.49 20.81 -1.01
CA SER A 113 6.11 20.50 -1.32
C SER A 113 5.27 21.78 -1.32
N GLY A 114 4.45 21.94 -2.36
CA GLY A 114 3.59 23.11 -2.55
C GLY A 114 3.95 23.91 -3.80
N ARG A 115 2.99 24.70 -4.31
CA ARG A 115 3.31 25.77 -5.25
C ARG A 115 3.94 26.90 -4.45
N THR A 116 5.10 27.39 -4.88
CA THR A 116 5.52 28.74 -4.49
C THR A 116 4.40 29.68 -4.92
N GLU A 117 3.89 30.51 -4.01
CA GLU A 117 3.07 31.66 -4.41
C GLU A 117 3.91 32.46 -5.41
N ALA A 118 3.47 32.48 -6.66
CA ALA A 118 4.06 33.34 -7.66
C ALA A 118 3.60 34.76 -7.36
N GLU A 119 4.54 35.66 -7.08
CA GLU A 119 4.37 37.09 -7.36
C GLU A 119 4.51 37.35 -8.86
#